data_AF-A0A498G5F2-F1
#
_entry.id   AF-A0A498G5F2-F1
#
_cell.length_a   1.000
_cell.length_b   1.000
_cell.length_c   1.000
_cell.angle_alpha   90.00
_cell.angle_beta   90.00
_cell.angle_gamma   90.00
#
_symmetry.space_group_name_H-M   'P 1'
#
loop_
_entity.id
_entity.type
_entity.pdbx_description
1 polymer ?
#
loop_
_entity_poly.entity_id
_entity_poly.type
_entity_poly.pdbx_seq_one_letter_code
_entity_poly.pdbx_strand_id
1 'polypeptide(L)'
;MDARDEPVAKLARRLETALARTLDDSVSWTVTTDNPVIARLPDREFVFEQRDGPDGYRLTVVLRADGAVVSKFGQFETIDNAVEKVVSLVRADVRYTVCCDG
;
A
#
# COMPACT_ATOMS: atom_id res chain seq x y z
N MET A 1 -16.51 -14.09 -15.90
CA MET A 1 -15.13 -14.29 -15.42
C MET A 1 -14.41 -13.00 -15.71
N ASP A 2 -14.49 -12.10 -14.73
CA ASP A 2 -14.24 -10.68 -14.87
C ASP A 2 -12.72 -10.43 -14.91
N ALA A 3 -12.22 -9.98 -16.06
CA ALA A 3 -10.80 -9.68 -16.29
C ALA A 3 -10.24 -8.57 -15.36
N ARG A 4 -11.09 -7.94 -14.53
CA ARG A 4 -10.74 -6.91 -13.55
C ARG A 4 -10.33 -7.48 -12.19
N ASP A 5 -10.69 -8.72 -11.89
CA ASP A 5 -10.29 -9.39 -10.63
C ASP A 5 -8.82 -9.82 -10.64
N GLU A 6 -8.26 -10.14 -11.81
CA GLU A 6 -6.87 -10.57 -11.96
C GLU A 6 -5.84 -9.54 -11.45
N PRO A 7 -5.88 -8.23 -11.83
CA PRO A 7 -4.95 -7.24 -11.31
C PRO A 7 -5.15 -6.94 -9.81
N VAL A 8 -6.39 -6.96 -9.34
CA VAL A 8 -6.75 -6.73 -7.92
C VAL A 8 -6.19 -7.84 -7.04
N ALA A 9 -6.45 -9.09 -7.40
CA ALA A 9 -5.97 -10.27 -6.66
C ALA A 9 -4.43 -10.34 -6.69
N LYS A 10 -3.81 -9.99 -7.83
CA LYS A 10 -2.34 -9.93 -7.94
C LYS A 10 -1.75 -8.85 -7.05
N LEU A 11 -2.34 -7.65 -7.02
CA LEU A 11 -1.91 -6.56 -6.15
C LEU A 11 -2.00 -6.97 -4.68
N ALA A 12 -3.14 -7.52 -4.26
CA ALA A 12 -3.34 -7.98 -2.89
C ALA A 12 -2.28 -9.01 -2.47
N ARG A 13 -2.11 -10.07 -3.28
CA ARG A 13 -1.13 -11.12 -2.99
C ARG A 13 0.31 -10.60 -2.90
N ARG A 14 0.67 -9.65 -3.78
CA ARG A 14 1.99 -9.00 -3.76
C ARG A 14 2.16 -8.15 -2.51
N LEU A 15 1.13 -7.41 -2.13
CA LEU A 15 1.13 -6.58 -0.94
C LEU A 15 1.23 -7.42 0.33
N GLU A 16 0.43 -8.46 0.46
CA GLU A 16 0.50 -9.42 1.58
C GLU A 16 1.91 -10.01 1.71
N THR A 17 2.48 -10.49 0.59
CA THR A 17 3.85 -11.05 0.59
C THR A 17 4.89 -10.01 0.98
N ALA A 18 4.73 -8.76 0.54
CA ALA A 18 5.68 -7.70 0.80
C ALA A 18 5.59 -7.20 2.26
N LEU A 19 4.37 -7.07 2.79
CA LEU A 19 4.12 -6.71 4.18
C LEU A 19 4.60 -7.81 5.13
N ALA A 20 4.28 -9.09 4.86
CA ALA A 20 4.74 -10.22 5.66
C ALA A 20 6.28 -10.33 5.76
N ARG A 21 7.01 -9.88 4.72
CA ARG A 21 8.48 -9.85 4.74
C ARG A 21 9.09 -8.59 5.36
N THR A 22 8.29 -7.53 5.49
CA THR A 22 8.77 -6.21 5.91
C THR A 22 8.38 -5.90 7.34
N LEU A 23 7.19 -6.32 7.76
CA LEU A 23 6.66 -6.14 9.10
C LEU A 23 7.04 -7.34 9.98
N ASP A 24 7.30 -7.06 11.25
CA ASP A 24 7.43 -8.09 12.28
C ASP A 24 6.10 -8.83 12.50
N ASP A 25 6.20 -10.07 13.00
CA ASP A 25 5.05 -10.94 13.31
C ASP A 25 4.12 -10.34 14.39
N SER A 26 4.65 -9.42 15.21
CA SER A 26 3.85 -8.67 16.20
C SER A 26 2.95 -7.58 15.59
N VAL A 27 3.16 -7.19 14.34
CA VAL A 27 2.35 -6.16 13.69
C VAL A 27 1.10 -6.81 13.10
N SER A 28 -0.07 -6.45 13.63
CA SER A 28 -1.36 -6.92 13.09
C SER A 28 -1.75 -6.09 11.87
N TRP A 29 -1.62 -6.66 10.67
CA TRP A 29 -2.03 -6.03 9.42
C TRP A 29 -3.03 -6.90 8.65
N THR A 30 -3.86 -6.27 7.82
CA THR A 30 -4.84 -6.95 6.98
C THR A 30 -4.90 -6.32 5.60
N VAL A 31 -5.19 -7.12 4.57
CA VAL A 31 -5.40 -6.65 3.19
C VAL A 31 -6.81 -7.02 2.76
N THR A 32 -7.61 -6.04 2.38
CA THR A 32 -8.97 -6.24 1.85
C THR A 32 -9.00 -5.93 0.37
N THR A 33 -9.68 -6.76 -0.41
CA THR A 33 -9.83 -6.63 -1.86
C THR A 33 -11.24 -6.23 -2.29
N ASP A 34 -11.97 -5.53 -1.41
CA ASP A 34 -13.37 -5.11 -1.63
C ASP A 34 -13.44 -3.83 -2.51
N ASN A 35 -12.60 -3.81 -3.56
CA ASN A 35 -12.38 -2.75 -4.54
C ASN A 35 -12.77 -1.32 -4.10
N PRO A 36 -11.81 -0.48 -3.65
CA PRO A 36 -10.37 -0.60 -3.87
C PRO A 36 -9.65 -1.60 -2.94
N VAL A 37 -8.43 -2.00 -3.32
CA VAL A 37 -7.55 -2.77 -2.42
C VAL A 37 -7.10 -1.86 -1.27
N ILE A 38 -7.20 -2.33 -0.03
CA ILE A 38 -6.81 -1.57 1.16
C ILE A 38 -5.92 -2.45 2.03
N ALA A 39 -4.71 -1.98 2.36
CA ALA A 39 -3.93 -2.54 3.45
C ALA A 39 -4.12 -1.72 4.70
N ARG A 40 -4.65 -2.34 5.76
CA ARG A 40 -4.83 -1.72 7.07
C ARG A 40 -3.73 -2.22 8.00
N LEU A 41 -2.93 -1.29 8.48
CA LEU A 41 -1.94 -1.46 9.53
C LEU A 41 -2.49 -0.79 10.80
N PRO A 42 -1.93 -1.06 12.00
CA PRO A 42 -2.47 -0.50 13.23
C PRO A 42 -2.34 1.04 13.26
N ASP A 43 -1.28 1.58 12.67
CA ASP A 43 -1.00 3.02 12.68
C ASP A 43 -1.56 3.76 11.46
N ARG A 44 -1.86 3.03 10.37
CA ARG A 44 -2.16 3.64 9.05
C ARG A 44 -2.83 2.69 8.08
N GLU A 45 -3.36 3.24 7.02
CA GLU A 45 -4.04 2.50 5.97
C GLU A 45 -3.53 2.95 4.60
N PHE A 46 -3.30 2.00 3.70
CA PHE A 46 -2.92 2.25 2.32
C PHE A 46 -4.06 1.84 1.39
N VAL A 47 -4.69 2.81 0.75
CA VAL A 47 -5.78 2.59 -0.22
C VAL A 47 -5.22 2.66 -1.63
N PHE A 48 -5.47 1.65 -2.45
CA PHE A 48 -5.00 1.58 -3.82
C PHE A 48 -6.15 1.91 -4.77
N GLU A 49 -6.14 3.14 -5.27
CA GLU A 49 -7.09 3.62 -6.26
C GLU A 49 -6.57 3.27 -7.67
N GLN A 50 -7.26 2.35 -8.33
CA GLN A 50 -7.03 2.05 -9.75
C GLN A 50 -7.83 3.03 -10.60
N ARG A 51 -7.16 3.66 -11.56
CA ARG A 51 -7.78 4.54 -12.54
C ARG A 51 -7.47 4.02 -13.94
N ASP A 52 -8.51 3.54 -14.61
CA ASP A 52 -8.49 3.25 -16.03
C ASP A 52 -8.66 4.58 -16.78
N GLY A 53 -7.56 5.16 -17.27
CA GLY A 53 -7.57 6.41 -18.05
C GLY A 53 -7.31 6.15 -19.54
N PRO A 54 -7.50 7.17 -20.40
CA PRO A 54 -7.13 7.09 -21.82
C PRO A 54 -5.63 6.84 -22.01
N ASP A 55 -4.80 7.25 -21.04
CA ASP A 55 -3.36 7.00 -20.96
C ASP A 55 -2.99 5.59 -20.44
N GLY A 56 -3.99 4.71 -20.23
CA GLY A 56 -3.80 3.36 -19.73
C GLY A 56 -4.03 3.20 -18.22
N TYR A 57 -3.55 2.07 -17.70
CA TYR A 57 -3.73 1.66 -16.31
C TYR A 57 -2.84 2.49 -15.36
N ARG A 58 -3.46 3.22 -14.43
CA ARG A 58 -2.74 4.06 -13.45
C ARG A 58 -3.15 3.70 -12.03
N LEU A 59 -2.17 3.41 -11.19
CA LEU A 59 -2.33 3.14 -9.77
C LEU A 59 -1.97 4.36 -8.93
N THR A 60 -2.79 4.64 -7.92
CA THR A 60 -2.54 5.66 -6.91
C THR A 60 -2.66 5.03 -5.52
N VAL A 61 -1.65 5.23 -4.69
CA VAL A 61 -1.58 4.81 -3.29
C VAL A 61 -1.93 6.01 -2.42
N VAL A 62 -3.00 5.91 -1.65
CA VAL A 62 -3.41 6.91 -0.67
C VAL A 62 -3.05 6.40 0.72
N LEU A 63 -2.13 7.09 1.38
CA LEU A 63 -1.83 6.90 2.79
C LEU A 63 -2.88 7.64 3.63
N ARG A 64 -3.53 6.90 4.52
CA ARG A 64 -4.42 7.41 5.54
C ARG A 64 -3.87 7.07 6.92
N ALA A 65 -4.07 7.94 7.88
CA ALA A 65 -3.80 7.71 9.29
C ALA A 65 -4.90 8.39 10.09
N ASP A 66 -5.40 7.72 11.13
CA ASP A 66 -6.48 8.23 11.98
C ASP A 66 -7.74 8.66 11.17
N GLY A 67 -8.07 7.92 10.11
CA GLY A 67 -9.17 8.23 9.20
C GLY A 67 -8.96 9.44 8.27
N ALA A 68 -7.85 10.17 8.38
CA ALA A 68 -7.50 11.29 7.53
C ALA A 68 -6.52 10.90 6.42
N VAL A 69 -6.63 11.52 5.25
CA VAL A 69 -5.65 11.34 4.17
C VAL A 69 -4.39 12.13 4.51
N VAL A 70 -3.29 11.43 4.73
CA VAL A 70 -1.98 12.02 5.02
C VAL A 70 -1.25 12.36 3.74
N SER A 71 -1.25 11.45 2.76
CA SER A 71 -0.49 11.62 1.53
C SER A 71 -1.04 10.77 0.39
N LYS A 72 -0.80 11.22 -0.84
CA LYS A 72 -1.15 10.48 -2.05
C LYS A 72 0.10 10.33 -2.92
N PHE A 73 0.37 9.10 -3.31
CA PHE A 73 1.45 8.73 -4.21
C PHE A 73 0.81 8.16 -5.47
N GLY A 74 0.92 8.88 -6.58
CA GLY A 74 0.20 8.52 -7.81
C GLY A 74 1.11 8.15 -8.95
N GLN A 75 0.47 7.82 -10.08
CA GLN A 75 1.11 7.63 -11.39
C GLN A 75 1.95 6.35 -11.51
N PHE A 76 1.67 5.33 -10.70
CA PHE A 76 2.31 4.03 -10.88
C PHE A 76 1.73 3.33 -12.11
N GLU A 77 2.61 2.97 -13.03
CA GLU A 77 2.27 2.21 -14.23
C GLU A 77 2.19 0.70 -13.94
N THR A 78 2.75 0.25 -12.82
CA THR A 78 2.82 -1.17 -12.42
C THR A 78 2.45 -1.37 -10.95
N ILE A 79 1.93 -2.57 -10.66
CA ILE A 79 1.64 -3.05 -9.30
C ILE A 79 2.93 -3.08 -8.44
N ASP A 80 4.04 -3.57 -9.00
CA ASP A 80 5.32 -3.66 -8.28
C ASP A 80 5.76 -2.28 -7.78
N ASN A 81 5.73 -1.22 -8.60
CA ASN A 81 6.11 0.12 -8.18
C ASN A 81 5.23 0.66 -7.03
N ALA A 82 3.92 0.39 -7.09
CA ALA A 82 2.99 0.79 -6.04
C ALA A 82 3.27 0.05 -4.71
N VAL A 83 3.54 -1.27 -4.79
CA VAL A 83 3.87 -2.09 -3.63
C VAL A 83 5.22 -1.68 -3.03
N GLU A 84 6.24 -1.46 -3.88
CA GLU A 84 7.55 -0.96 -3.44
C GLU A 84 7.43 0.38 -2.71
N LYS A 85 6.55 1.27 -3.18
CA LYS A 85 6.28 2.52 -2.48
C LYS A 85 5.71 2.27 -1.08
N VAL A 86 4.74 1.37 -0.93
CA VAL A 86 4.20 1.02 0.39
C VAL A 86 5.27 0.42 1.29
N VAL A 87 6.07 -0.52 0.79
CA VAL A 87 7.20 -1.11 1.54
C VAL A 87 8.19 -0.04 1.99
N SER A 88 8.52 0.91 1.11
CA SER A 88 9.39 2.04 1.44
C SER A 88 8.80 2.91 2.56
N LEU A 89 7.49 3.19 2.52
CA LEU A 89 6.80 3.97 3.55
C LEU A 89 6.74 3.23 4.89
N VAL A 90 6.44 1.94 4.86
CA VAL A 90 6.44 1.08 6.05
C VAL A 90 7.84 1.03 6.67
N ARG A 91 8.90 0.89 5.87
CA ARG A 91 10.30 0.87 6.36
C ARG A 91 10.78 2.22 6.85
N ALA A 92 10.38 3.31 6.21
CA ALA A 92 10.81 4.66 6.57
C ALA A 92 10.35 5.03 7.99
N ASP A 93 9.18 4.54 8.38
CA ASP A 93 8.59 4.79 9.69
C ASP A 93 9.30 4.04 10.83
N VAL A 94 9.97 2.91 10.53
CA VAL A 94 10.83 2.18 11.49
C VAL A 94 12.10 2.97 11.83
N ARG A 95 12.35 4.13 11.20
CA ARG A 95 13.52 5.00 11.42
C ARG A 95 13.20 6.40 11.94
N TYR A 96 12.14 6.56 12.75
CA TYR A 96 12.26 7.48 13.89
C TYR A 96 12.96 6.79 15.06
N THR A 97 14.09 6.12 14.78
CA THR A 97 15.18 6.00 15.75
C THR A 97 15.63 7.42 16.04
N VAL A 98 15.08 7.98 17.13
CA VAL A 98 15.76 8.84 18.09
C VAL A 98 16.71 9.85 17.44
N CYS A 99 16.31 11.13 17.43
CA CYS A 99 17.32 12.18 17.56
C CYS A 99 18.15 11.82 18.81
N CYS A 100 19.32 11.22 18.62
CA CYS A 100 20.34 11.22 19.66
C CYS A 100 20.77 12.66 19.80
N ASP A 101 20.08 13.38 20.69
CA ASP A 101 20.68 14.45 21.47
C ASP A 101 21.84 13.84 22.25
N GLY A 102 23.05 14.34 21.99
CA GLY A 102 24.32 13.87 22.54
C GLY A 102 25.49 14.67 21.99
#